data_AF-A0A066YX27-F1
#
_entry.id   AF-A0A066YX27-F1
#
_cell.length_a   1.000
_cell.length_b   1.000
_cell.length_c   1.000
_cell.angle_alpha   90.00
_cell.angle_beta   90.00
_cell.angle_gamma   90.00
#
_symmetry.space_group_name_H-M   'P 1'
#
loop_
_entity.id
_entity.type
_entity.pdbx_description
1 polymer ?
#
loop_
_entity_poly.entity_id
_entity_poly.type
_entity_poly.pdbx_seq_one_letter_code
_entity_poly.pdbx_strand_id
1 'polypeptide(L)'
;MSELDEYLIRDRADAELALARRHLAARQEELLTALVAGGPAPAGFDPAQLRTQSEGLLAKRRETVGHLMPELPELLGADFAPLFRRYAAGRPLTGGLRADARAFADWALDAAPAAPWHPALRRLLRPAASRWGRLLPRRTARAHP
;
A
#
# COMPACT_ATOMS: atom_id res chain seq x y z
N MET A 1 16.91 -27.04 2.96
CA MET A 1 16.13 -27.65 4.03
C MET A 1 16.88 -27.37 5.31
N SER A 2 16.41 -26.40 6.08
CA SER A 2 17.10 -25.91 7.29
C SER A 2 16.73 -26.80 8.47
N GLU A 3 17.62 -26.98 9.46
CA GLU A 3 17.41 -27.77 10.70
C GLU A 3 16.12 -27.40 11.46
N LEU A 4 15.55 -26.23 11.21
CA LEU A 4 14.25 -25.80 11.76
C LEU A 4 13.04 -26.57 11.19
N ASP A 5 13.11 -27.05 9.95
CA ASP A 5 12.04 -27.86 9.34
C ASP A 5 11.98 -29.26 9.95
N GLU A 6 13.12 -29.77 10.43
CA GLU A 6 13.26 -31.12 11.00
C GLU A 6 12.79 -31.18 12.47
N TYR A 7 12.86 -30.06 13.20
CA TYR A 7 12.42 -29.99 14.60
C TYR A 7 10.89 -29.88 14.78
N LEU A 8 10.16 -29.55 13.70
CA LEU A 8 8.72 -29.29 13.71
C LEU A 8 7.85 -30.49 13.33
N ILE A 9 8.44 -31.64 12.97
CA ILE A 9 7.70 -32.84 12.58
C ILE A 9 8.15 -34.01 13.47
N ARG A 10 7.60 -34.12 14.69
CA ARG A 10 7.88 -35.26 15.57
C ARG A 10 6.98 -36.46 15.28
N ASP A 11 5.79 -36.23 14.72
CA ASP A 11 4.83 -37.25 14.27
C ASP A 11 3.98 -36.72 13.09
N ARG A 12 3.27 -37.62 12.39
CA ARG A 12 2.36 -37.34 11.28
C ARG A 12 1.38 -36.20 11.58
N ALA A 13 0.88 -36.12 12.82
CA ALA A 13 -0.01 -35.04 13.25
C ALA A 13 0.64 -33.64 13.13
N ASP A 14 1.94 -33.53 13.42
CA ASP A 14 2.67 -32.27 13.28
C ASP A 14 2.87 -31.89 11.81
N ALA A 15 3.13 -32.89 10.94
CA ALA A 15 3.22 -32.68 9.50
C ALA A 15 1.88 -32.20 8.91
N GLU A 16 0.77 -32.79 9.34
CA GLU A 16 -0.58 -32.40 8.93
C GLU A 16 -0.91 -30.97 9.40
N LEU A 17 -0.55 -30.61 10.63
CA LEU A 17 -0.70 -29.25 11.14
C LEU A 17 0.15 -28.23 10.38
N ALA A 18 1.41 -28.58 10.06
CA ALA A 18 2.29 -27.73 9.27
C ALA A 18 1.72 -27.49 7.86
N LEU A 19 1.16 -28.53 7.22
CA LEU A 19 0.50 -28.41 5.93
C LEU A 19 -0.75 -27.52 6.02
N ALA A 20 -1.59 -27.70 7.03
CA ALA A 20 -2.79 -26.89 7.25
C ALA A 20 -2.45 -25.40 7.44
N ARG A 21 -1.39 -25.09 8.20
CA ARG A 21 -0.88 -23.71 8.39
C ARG A 21 -0.42 -23.09 7.08
N ARG A 22 0.33 -23.83 6.25
CA ARG A 22 0.78 -23.34 4.93
C ARG A 22 -0.40 -23.06 4.00
N HIS A 23 -1.40 -23.94 4.00
CA HIS A 23 -2.62 -23.74 3.21
C HIS A 23 -3.39 -22.49 3.66
N LEU A 24 -3.55 -22.30 4.97
CA LEU A 24 -4.18 -21.09 5.51
C LEU A 24 -3.41 -19.82 5.13
N ALA A 25 -2.08 -19.83 5.25
CA ALA A 25 -1.24 -18.69 4.89
C ALA A 25 -1.39 -18.31 3.41
N ALA A 26 -1.34 -19.28 2.50
CA ALA A 26 -1.58 -19.05 1.07
C ALA A 26 -2.97 -18.47 0.81
N ARG A 27 -3.99 -18.97 1.52
CA ARG A 27 -5.37 -18.49 1.41
C ARG A 27 -5.54 -17.05 1.90
N GLN A 28 -4.85 -16.69 2.98
CA GLN A 28 -4.79 -15.32 3.50
C GLN A 28 -4.06 -14.38 2.55
N GLU A 29 -2.95 -14.81 1.97
CA GLU A 29 -2.20 -14.02 0.99
C GLU A 29 -3.02 -13.71 -0.26
N GLU A 30 -3.74 -14.70 -0.80
CA GLU A 30 -4.65 -14.48 -1.93
C GLU A 30 -5.79 -13.51 -1.59
N LEU A 31 -6.36 -13.60 -0.38
CA LEU A 31 -7.37 -12.64 0.07
C LEU A 31 -6.80 -11.23 0.20
N LEU A 32 -5.62 -11.07 0.81
CA LEU A 32 -4.95 -9.78 0.92
C LEU A 32 -4.62 -9.22 -0.47
N THR A 33 -4.13 -10.05 -1.38
CA THR A 33 -3.82 -9.66 -2.76
C THR A 33 -5.07 -9.16 -3.48
N ALA A 34 -6.20 -9.84 -3.35
CA ALA A 34 -7.48 -9.39 -3.90
C ALA A 34 -7.91 -8.04 -3.32
N LEU A 35 -7.77 -7.87 -2.00
CA LEU A 35 -8.21 -6.67 -1.31
C LEU A 35 -7.33 -5.44 -1.60
N VAL A 36 -6.01 -5.58 -1.65
CA VAL A 36 -5.08 -4.43 -1.66
C VAL A 36 -4.23 -4.29 -2.92
N ALA A 37 -4.15 -5.33 -3.75
CA ALA A 37 -3.32 -5.35 -4.95
C ALA A 37 -4.13 -5.59 -6.25
N GLY A 38 -5.46 -5.73 -6.15
CA GLY A 38 -6.31 -5.96 -7.32
C GLY A 38 -6.22 -7.37 -7.90
N GLY A 39 -5.85 -8.35 -7.08
CA GLY A 39 -5.88 -9.76 -7.46
C GLY A 39 -7.30 -10.30 -7.69
N PRO A 40 -7.43 -11.50 -8.27
CA PRO A 40 -8.73 -12.13 -8.46
C PRO A 40 -9.41 -12.45 -7.12
N ALA A 41 -10.74 -12.47 -7.10
CA ALA A 41 -11.51 -12.91 -5.94
C ALA A 41 -11.19 -14.39 -5.63
N PRO A 42 -10.73 -14.73 -4.42
CA PRO A 42 -10.48 -16.12 -4.07
C PRO A 42 -11.77 -16.95 -4.01
N ALA A 43 -11.65 -18.25 -4.24
CA ALA A 43 -12.79 -19.17 -4.14
C ALA A 43 -13.47 -19.07 -2.76
N GLY A 44 -14.81 -19.06 -2.76
CA GLY A 44 -15.63 -18.94 -1.55
C GLY A 44 -15.85 -17.50 -1.07
N PHE A 45 -15.22 -16.49 -1.68
CA PHE A 45 -15.50 -15.09 -1.39
C PHE A 45 -16.39 -14.46 -2.46
N ASP A 46 -17.33 -13.63 -2.02
CA ASP A 46 -18.18 -12.84 -2.90
C ASP A 46 -17.38 -11.66 -3.50
N PRO A 47 -17.22 -11.58 -4.84
CA PRO A 47 -16.49 -10.50 -5.48
C PRO A 47 -17.08 -9.11 -5.21
N ALA A 48 -18.39 -9.00 -4.99
CA ALA A 48 -19.02 -7.71 -4.68
C ALA A 48 -18.65 -7.23 -3.28
N GLN A 49 -18.65 -8.12 -2.29
CA GLN A 49 -18.21 -7.79 -0.93
C GLN A 49 -16.73 -7.41 -0.92
N LEU A 50 -15.87 -8.15 -1.63
CA LEU A 50 -14.46 -7.81 -1.73
C LEU A 50 -14.24 -6.41 -2.32
N ARG A 51 -14.97 -6.03 -3.38
CA ARG A 51 -14.89 -4.66 -3.93
C ARG A 51 -15.26 -3.60 -2.88
N THR A 52 -16.34 -3.81 -2.12
CA THR A 52 -16.72 -2.89 -1.03
C THR A 52 -15.61 -2.76 0.01
N GLN A 53 -15.00 -3.88 0.42
CA GLN A 53 -13.89 -3.86 1.38
C GLN A 53 -12.65 -3.18 0.82
N SER A 54 -12.28 -3.42 -0.43
CA SER A 54 -11.17 -2.75 -1.11
C SER A 54 -11.35 -1.23 -1.14
N GLU A 55 -12.56 -0.74 -1.46
CA GLU A 55 -12.85 0.69 -1.44
C GLU A 55 -12.77 1.28 -0.02
N GLY A 56 -13.21 0.55 1.00
CA GLY A 56 -13.07 0.93 2.40
C GLY A 56 -11.60 1.03 2.85
N LEU A 57 -10.79 0.04 2.52
CA LEU A 57 -9.35 0.03 2.80
C LEU A 57 -8.62 1.17 2.08
N LEU A 58 -8.98 1.41 0.81
CA LEU A 58 -8.46 2.53 0.03
C LEU A 58 -8.82 3.87 0.69
N ALA A 59 -10.09 4.06 1.07
CA ALA A 59 -10.54 5.27 1.77
C ALA A 59 -9.77 5.46 3.08
N LYS A 60 -9.52 4.39 3.84
CA LYS A 60 -8.77 4.46 5.10
C LYS A 60 -7.32 4.85 4.89
N ARG A 61 -6.66 4.29 3.87
CA ARG A 61 -5.30 4.64 3.49
C ARG A 61 -5.20 6.12 3.10
N ARG A 62 -6.13 6.60 2.26
CA ARG A 62 -6.22 8.02 1.87
C ARG A 62 -6.39 8.94 3.07
N GLU A 63 -7.34 8.62 3.95
CA GLU A 63 -7.62 9.40 5.18
C GLU A 63 -6.36 9.48 6.05
N THR A 64 -5.69 8.35 6.25
CA THR A 64 -4.49 8.27 7.07
C THR A 64 -3.33 9.05 6.47
N VAL A 65 -3.15 9.02 5.14
CA VAL A 65 -2.18 9.88 4.43
C VAL A 65 -2.55 11.36 4.59
N GLY A 66 -3.82 11.72 4.45
CA GLY A 66 -4.29 13.09 4.63
C GLY A 66 -4.08 13.62 6.05
N HIS A 67 -4.29 12.79 7.08
CA HIS A 67 -4.00 13.15 8.47
C HIS A 67 -2.50 13.27 8.75
N LEU A 68 -1.70 12.37 8.16
CA LEU A 68 -0.26 12.38 8.32
C LEU A 68 0.35 13.62 7.66
N MET A 69 -0.11 13.95 6.45
CA MET A 69 0.37 15.05 5.60
C MET A 69 -0.79 15.97 5.17
N PRO A 70 -1.29 16.84 6.07
CA PRO A 70 -2.44 17.71 5.78
C PRO A 70 -2.22 18.65 4.59
N GLU A 71 -0.97 18.99 4.29
CA GLU A 71 -0.64 19.88 3.16
C GLU A 71 -1.05 19.28 1.80
N LEU A 72 -1.22 17.95 1.67
CA LEU A 72 -1.70 17.32 0.44
C LEU A 72 -3.19 17.60 0.17
N PRO A 73 -4.13 17.19 1.03
CA PRO A 73 -5.55 17.49 0.81
C PRO A 73 -5.83 18.99 0.78
N GLU A 74 -5.11 19.81 1.57
CA GLU A 74 -5.24 21.28 1.51
C GLU A 74 -4.85 21.83 0.14
N LEU A 75 -3.77 21.33 -0.46
CA LEU A 75 -3.26 21.84 -1.73
C LEU A 75 -4.01 21.28 -2.94
N LEU A 76 -4.28 19.98 -2.97
CA LEU A 76 -4.95 19.32 -4.09
C LEU A 76 -6.47 19.53 -4.06
N GLY A 77 -7.04 19.84 -2.89
CA GLY A 77 -8.47 20.09 -2.71
C GLY A 77 -9.33 18.94 -3.25
N ALA A 78 -10.26 19.28 -4.15
CA ALA A 78 -11.16 18.32 -4.77
C ALA A 78 -10.44 17.23 -5.58
N ASP A 79 -9.22 17.47 -6.05
CA ASP A 79 -8.44 16.51 -6.82
C ASP A 79 -7.81 15.41 -5.95
N PHE A 80 -7.67 15.63 -4.63
CA PHE A 80 -6.96 14.72 -3.74
C PHE A 80 -7.56 13.31 -3.74
N ALA A 81 -8.87 13.20 -3.53
CA ALA A 81 -9.55 11.91 -3.48
C ALA A 81 -9.52 11.12 -4.80
N PRO A 82 -9.90 11.68 -5.95
CA PRO A 82 -9.85 10.95 -7.22
C PRO A 82 -8.42 10.60 -7.65
N LEU A 83 -7.44 11.48 -7.41
CA LEU A 83 -6.04 11.16 -7.70
C LEU A 83 -5.52 10.05 -6.80
N PHE A 84 -5.82 10.08 -5.49
CA PHE A 84 -5.35 9.04 -4.58
C PHE A 84 -5.95 7.67 -4.93
N ARG A 85 -7.22 7.63 -5.32
CA ARG A 85 -7.87 6.40 -5.81
C ARG A 85 -7.17 5.84 -7.05
N ARG A 86 -6.85 6.69 -8.03
CA ARG A 86 -6.12 6.28 -9.25
C ARG A 86 -4.70 5.82 -8.93
N TYR A 87 -4.00 6.52 -8.03
CA TYR A 87 -2.66 6.14 -7.58
C TYR A 87 -2.64 4.76 -6.94
N ALA A 88 -3.55 4.50 -6.00
CA ALA A 88 -3.54 3.29 -5.20
C ALA A 88 -4.22 2.09 -5.88
N ALA A 89 -4.87 2.28 -7.03
CA ALA A 89 -5.49 1.21 -7.80
C ALA A 89 -4.46 0.12 -8.16
N GLY A 90 -4.64 -1.08 -7.60
CA GLY A 90 -3.72 -2.20 -7.80
C GLY A 90 -2.33 -2.05 -7.18
N ARG A 91 -2.13 -1.05 -6.30
CA ARG A 91 -0.83 -0.77 -5.68
C ARG A 91 -0.89 -1.01 -4.17
N PRO A 92 -0.42 -2.16 -3.65
CA PRO A 92 -0.39 -2.40 -2.21
C PRO A 92 0.55 -1.43 -1.49
N LEU A 93 0.31 -1.23 -0.19
CA LEU A 93 1.17 -0.42 0.67
C LEU A 93 2.39 -1.22 1.11
N THR A 94 3.59 -0.90 0.59
CA THR A 94 4.82 -1.68 0.85
C THR A 94 5.89 -0.95 1.67
N GLY A 95 5.91 0.39 1.64
CA GLY A 95 6.98 1.22 2.25
C GLY A 95 6.55 2.00 3.52
N GLY A 96 5.37 1.71 4.07
CA GLY A 96 4.77 2.47 5.16
C GLY A 96 4.15 3.81 4.72
N LEU A 97 3.38 4.42 5.63
CA LEU A 97 2.50 5.55 5.29
C LEU A 97 3.24 6.82 4.84
N ARG A 98 4.46 7.07 5.34
CA ARG A 98 5.27 8.24 4.95
C ARG A 98 5.83 8.10 3.54
N ALA A 99 6.38 6.93 3.21
CA ALA A 99 6.86 6.64 1.87
C ALA A 99 5.70 6.66 0.87
N ASP A 100 4.53 6.18 1.29
CA ASP A 100 3.34 6.17 0.47
C ASP A 100 2.79 7.55 0.14
N ALA A 101 2.70 8.42 1.14
CA ALA A 101 2.30 9.81 0.94
C ALA A 101 3.24 10.50 -0.07
N ARG A 102 4.54 10.16 -0.03
CA ARG A 102 5.54 10.74 -0.93
C ARG A 102 5.38 10.19 -2.35
N ALA A 103 5.26 8.88 -2.48
CA ALA A 103 5.07 8.22 -3.76
C ALA A 103 3.77 8.67 -4.43
N PHE A 104 2.70 8.89 -3.66
CA PHE A 104 1.48 9.53 -4.15
C PHE A 104 1.75 10.94 -4.70
N ALA A 105 2.45 11.77 -3.94
CA ALA A 105 2.73 13.15 -4.35
C ALA A 105 3.61 13.22 -5.61
N ASP A 106 4.66 12.39 -5.71
CA ASP A 106 5.48 12.28 -6.92
C ASP A 106 4.63 11.78 -8.10
N TRP A 107 3.82 10.73 -7.90
CA TRP A 107 2.91 10.22 -8.93
C TRP A 107 1.88 11.25 -9.39
N ALA A 108 1.35 12.07 -8.48
CA ALA A 108 0.36 13.09 -8.81
C ALA A 108 0.94 14.17 -9.74
N LEU A 109 2.20 14.56 -9.53
CA LEU A 109 2.90 15.48 -10.45
C LEU A 109 2.94 14.91 -11.87
N ASP A 110 3.27 13.62 -12.01
CA ASP A 110 3.34 12.95 -13.31
C ASP A 110 1.94 12.76 -13.93
N ALA A 111 0.94 12.44 -13.10
CA ALA A 111 -0.42 12.13 -13.55
C ALA A 111 -1.24 13.36 -13.96
N ALA A 112 -0.85 14.56 -13.51
CA ALA A 112 -1.56 15.81 -13.77
C ALA A 112 -0.59 17.00 -13.96
N PRO A 113 0.23 17.00 -15.03
CA PRO A 113 1.30 18.00 -15.23
C PRO A 113 0.77 19.43 -15.45
N ALA A 114 -0.48 19.58 -15.88
CA ALA A 114 -1.14 20.86 -16.11
C ALA A 114 -2.01 21.32 -14.93
N ALA A 115 -2.04 20.58 -13.81
CA ALA A 115 -2.90 20.94 -12.69
C ALA A 115 -2.47 22.26 -12.03
N PRO A 116 -3.42 23.12 -11.59
CA PRO A 116 -3.09 24.41 -10.97
C PRO A 116 -2.20 24.29 -9.72
N TRP A 117 -2.35 23.22 -8.94
CA TRP A 117 -1.56 22.95 -7.74
C TRP A 117 -0.14 22.42 -8.05
N HIS A 118 0.16 22.06 -9.29
CA HIS A 118 1.40 21.37 -9.68
C HIS A 118 2.68 22.15 -9.28
N PRO A 119 2.82 23.47 -9.52
CA PRO A 119 4.01 24.22 -9.09
C PRO A 119 4.18 24.26 -7.57
N ALA A 120 3.07 24.35 -6.84
CA ALA A 120 3.07 24.38 -5.38
C ALA A 120 3.44 23.01 -4.79
N LEU A 121 2.95 21.91 -5.38
CA LEU A 121 3.30 20.56 -4.94
C LEU A 121 4.78 20.28 -5.21
N ARG A 122 5.31 20.67 -6.38
CA ARG A 122 6.76 20.58 -6.67
C ARG A 122 7.59 21.33 -5.64
N ARG A 123 7.15 22.50 -5.17
CA ARG A 123 7.84 23.26 -4.13
C ARG A 123 7.75 22.55 -2.78
N LEU A 124 6.58 22.03 -2.41
CA LEU A 124 6.37 21.28 -1.18
C LEU A 124 7.24 20.03 -1.08
N LEU A 125 7.57 19.37 -2.20
CA LEU A 125 8.43 18.18 -2.19
C LEU A 125 9.93 18.49 -2.11
N ARG A 126 10.35 19.76 -2.18
CA ARG A 126 11.77 20.13 -2.04
C ARG A 126 12.22 19.94 -0.59
N PRO A 127 13.37 19.28 -0.34
CA PRO A 127 13.84 18.97 1.02
C PRO A 127 13.93 20.19 1.96
N ALA A 128 14.38 21.34 1.43
CA ALA A 128 14.55 22.57 2.23
C ALA A 128 13.24 23.27 2.60
N ALA A 129 12.14 23.01 1.89
CA ALA A 129 10.88 23.74 2.04
C ALA A 129 9.86 23.04 2.93
N SER A 130 10.17 21.84 3.45
CA SER A 130 9.12 20.87 3.72
C SER A 130 9.26 20.11 5.03
N ARG A 131 8.15 19.97 5.78
CA ARG A 131 8.03 18.96 6.85
C ARG A 131 8.35 17.56 6.33
N TRP A 132 8.13 17.31 5.04
CA TRP A 132 8.47 16.07 4.36
C TRP A 132 9.96 15.75 4.43
N GLY A 133 10.85 16.75 4.41
CA GLY A 133 12.30 16.54 4.52
C GLY A 133 12.72 15.81 5.81
N ARG A 134 11.96 15.98 6.90
CA ARG A 134 12.18 15.29 8.19
C ARG A 134 11.51 13.92 8.28
N LEU A 135 10.62 13.60 7.35
CA LEU A 135 9.74 12.43 7.39
C LEU A 135 10.05 11.42 6.28
N LEU A 136 10.92 11.79 5.34
CA LEU A 136 11.43 10.90 4.32
C LEU A 136 12.57 10.03 4.89
N PRO A 137 12.53 8.70 4.70
CA PRO A 137 13.72 7.90 4.92
C PRO A 137 14.83 8.43 4.01
N ARG A 138 16.05 8.59 4.56
CA ARG A 138 17.24 8.85 3.74
C ARG A 138 17.32 7.71 2.72
N ARG A 139 17.29 8.02 1.42
CA ARG A 139 17.32 7.04 0.32
C ARG A 139 18.30 5.91 0.62
N THR A 140 17.81 4.76 1.06
CA THR A 140 18.51 3.49 0.88
C THR A 140 17.98 2.93 -0.43
N ALA A 141 18.65 3.29 -1.52
CA ALA A 141 18.47 2.56 -2.76
C ALA A 141 18.98 1.14 -2.52
N ARG A 142 18.07 0.17 -2.50
CA ARG A 142 18.40 -1.21 -2.88
C ARG A 142 17.17 -1.81 -3.55
N ALA A 143 17.16 -1.75 -4.87
CA ALA A 143 16.44 -2.72 -5.66
C ALA A 143 17.15 -4.06 -5.47
N HIS A 144 16.41 -5.12 -5.15
CA HIS A 144 16.86 -6.47 -5.40
C HIS A 144 16.17 -6.99 -6.67
N PRO A 145 16.89 -7.79 -7.48
CA PRO A 145 16.47 -8.26 -8.80
C PRO A 145 15.24 -9.17 -8.75
#